data_AF-A0A0H5R7T0-F1
#
_entry.id   AF-A0A0H5R7T0-F1
#
_cell.length_a   1.000
_cell.length_b   1.000
_cell.length_c   1.000
_cell.angle_alpha   90.00
_cell.angle_beta   90.00
_cell.angle_gamma   90.00
#
_symmetry.space_group_name_H-M   'P 1'
#
loop_
_entity.id
_entity.type
_entity.pdbx_description
1 polymer ?
#
loop_
_entity_poly.entity_id
_entity_poly.type
_entity_poly.pdbx_seq_one_letter_code
_entity_poly.pdbx_strand_id
1 'polypeptide(L)'
;ESRRLIVDADNAWFVVDDDLISSRAQDVQVKTLSQRKAGKEGHTADVLADSQTRIVIASKLRVRGAKQEESVDYLFKLLTDHHGVSLRCCGVTQDRGYGSPDIVMKTVERGLGCAFIMPQHLMNYHPYCSESQLQASKAAATFNKARRHNYVIDNIHNSDEDL
;
A
#
# COMPACT_ATOMS: atom_id res chain seq x y z
N GLU A 1 -24.50 16.00 22.84
CA GLU A 1 -25.01 14.72 22.28
C GLU A 1 -23.86 13.89 21.75
N SER A 2 -23.73 12.60 22.13
CA SER A 2 -22.78 11.69 21.49
C SER A 2 -23.37 11.22 20.16
N ARG A 3 -22.73 11.56 19.04
CA ARG A 3 -23.09 10.98 17.74
C ARG A 3 -22.65 9.51 17.76
N ARG A 4 -23.63 8.59 17.77
CA ARG A 4 -23.35 7.15 17.72
C ARG A 4 -23.30 6.70 16.27
N LEU A 5 -22.19 6.07 15.89
CA LEU A 5 -22.09 5.33 14.64
C LEU A 5 -22.63 3.93 14.91
N ILE A 6 -23.62 3.50 14.13
CA ILE A 6 -24.15 2.14 14.21
C ILE A 6 -23.51 1.37 13.05
N VAL A 7 -22.73 0.37 13.39
CA VAL A 7 -22.02 -0.50 12.45
C VAL A 7 -22.43 -1.93 12.76
N ASP A 8 -22.81 -2.68 11.73
CA ASP A 8 -22.91 -4.14 11.84
C ASP A 8 -21.49 -4.72 11.84
N ALA A 9 -20.91 -4.87 13.02
CA ALA A 9 -19.52 -5.27 13.18
C ALA A 9 -19.19 -6.66 12.59
N ASP A 10 -20.20 -7.50 12.35
CA ASP A 10 -20.02 -8.85 11.80
C ASP A 10 -19.95 -8.85 10.27
N ASN A 11 -20.49 -7.82 9.61
CA ASN A 11 -20.58 -7.75 8.15
C ASN A 11 -20.05 -6.43 7.57
N ALA A 12 -19.54 -5.51 8.40
CA ALA A 12 -19.09 -4.22 7.94
C ALA A 12 -17.81 -4.33 7.11
N TRP A 13 -17.84 -3.65 5.97
CA TRP A 13 -16.69 -3.48 5.11
C TRP A 13 -16.41 -1.99 4.94
N PHE A 14 -15.18 -1.60 5.22
CA PHE A 14 -14.71 -0.25 5.03
C PHE A 14 -13.84 -0.11 3.79
N VAL A 15 -13.68 1.11 3.31
CA VAL A 15 -12.75 1.47 2.24
C VAL A 15 -11.79 2.53 2.77
N VAL A 16 -10.51 2.33 2.53
CA VAL A 16 -9.49 3.37 2.72
C VAL A 16 -8.94 3.77 1.37
N ASP A 17 -9.03 5.06 1.07
CA ASP A 17 -8.45 5.66 -0.14
C ASP A 17 -8.01 7.10 0.13
N ASP A 18 -7.30 7.71 -0.82
CA ASP A 18 -6.91 9.10 -0.74
C ASP A 18 -7.88 10.02 -1.48
N ASP A 19 -8.20 11.18 -0.91
CA ASP A 19 -8.98 12.24 -1.58
C ASP A 19 -8.11 13.46 -1.82
N LEU A 20 -8.25 14.07 -3.01
CA LEU A 20 -7.52 15.28 -3.39
C LEU A 20 -8.44 16.51 -3.33
N ILE A 21 -8.30 17.26 -2.26
CA ILE A 21 -8.97 18.54 -2.05
C ILE A 21 -8.25 19.59 -2.88
N SER A 22 -8.79 19.85 -4.06
CA SER A 22 -8.16 20.69 -5.08
C SER A 22 -7.98 22.12 -4.62
N SER A 23 -6.77 22.66 -4.75
CA SER A 23 -6.47 24.06 -4.42
C SER A 23 -5.26 24.57 -5.17
N ARG A 24 -5.42 25.75 -5.80
CA ARG A 24 -4.34 26.48 -6.47
C ARG A 24 -3.72 27.58 -5.62
N ALA A 25 -4.22 27.80 -4.40
CA ALA A 25 -3.74 28.86 -3.53
C ALA A 25 -2.25 28.66 -3.18
N GLN A 26 -1.47 29.75 -3.18
CA GLN A 26 0.00 29.68 -3.04
C GLN A 26 0.47 29.49 -1.60
N ASP A 27 -0.37 29.86 -0.65
CA ASP A 27 -0.17 29.74 0.80
C ASP A 27 -0.39 28.31 1.33
N VAL A 28 -0.88 27.41 0.48
CA VAL A 28 -0.94 25.98 0.80
C VAL A 28 0.47 25.39 0.88
N GLN A 29 0.91 25.13 2.11
CA GLN A 29 2.27 24.68 2.42
C GLN A 29 2.64 23.31 1.85
N VAL A 30 1.66 22.39 1.73
CA VAL A 30 1.88 21.00 1.28
C VAL A 30 0.85 20.65 0.22
N LYS A 31 1.26 20.69 -1.05
CA LYS A 31 0.44 20.26 -2.19
C LYS A 31 0.90 18.92 -2.73
N THR A 32 -0.06 18.11 -3.13
CA THR A 32 0.14 16.96 -3.99
C THR A 32 -0.20 17.35 -5.42
N LEU A 33 0.68 17.02 -6.36
CA LEU A 33 0.41 17.12 -7.80
C LEU A 33 0.01 15.74 -8.31
N SER A 34 -1.16 15.63 -8.94
CA SER A 34 -1.65 14.36 -9.47
C SER A 34 -2.34 14.56 -10.82
N GLN A 35 -1.74 14.01 -11.88
CA GLN A 35 -2.36 14.02 -13.21
C GLN A 35 -3.55 13.06 -13.33
N ARG A 36 -3.74 12.18 -12.35
CA ARG A 36 -4.81 11.17 -12.34
C ARG A 36 -6.09 11.65 -11.67
N LYS A 37 -6.04 12.77 -10.94
CA LYS A 37 -7.16 13.29 -10.15
C LYS A 37 -7.68 14.61 -10.72
N ALA A 38 -8.98 14.82 -10.57
CA ALA A 38 -9.61 16.10 -10.90
C ALA A 38 -8.95 17.25 -10.12
N GLY A 39 -8.84 18.42 -10.74
CA GLY A 39 -8.19 19.61 -10.15
C GLY A 39 -6.66 19.61 -10.15
N LYS A 40 -6.01 18.45 -10.35
CA LYS A 40 -4.57 18.25 -10.61
C LYS A 40 -3.59 18.63 -9.49
N GLU A 41 -3.95 19.58 -8.62
CA GLU A 41 -3.15 20.03 -7.49
C GLU A 41 -4.02 20.33 -6.27
N GLY A 42 -3.51 20.06 -5.08
CA GLY A 42 -4.24 20.35 -3.85
C GLY A 42 -3.72 19.59 -2.63
N HIS A 43 -4.48 19.62 -1.55
CA HIS A 43 -4.20 18.81 -0.36
C HIS A 43 -4.72 17.39 -0.54
N THR A 44 -3.95 16.41 -0.08
CA THR A 44 -4.40 15.03 -0.05
C THR A 44 -4.81 14.67 1.38
N ALA A 45 -5.93 13.96 1.53
CA ALA A 45 -6.36 13.36 2.78
C ALA A 45 -6.45 11.84 2.63
N ASP A 46 -6.08 11.10 3.65
CA ASP A 46 -6.46 9.70 3.80
C ASP A 46 -7.89 9.64 4.35
N VAL A 47 -8.77 8.89 3.70
CA VAL A 47 -10.21 8.84 4.00
C VAL A 47 -10.63 7.41 4.28
N LEU A 48 -11.44 7.24 5.32
CA LEU A 48 -12.11 6.00 5.67
C LEU A 48 -13.61 6.17 5.47
N ALA A 49 -14.20 5.30 4.67
CA ALA A 49 -15.62 5.28 4.40
C ALA A 49 -16.22 3.89 4.59
N ASP A 50 -17.52 3.85 4.86
CA ASP A 50 -18.29 2.61 4.77
C ASP A 50 -18.51 2.23 3.29
N SER A 51 -18.24 0.97 2.95
CA SER A 51 -18.28 0.52 1.55
C SER A 51 -19.68 0.47 0.94
N GLN A 52 -20.72 0.24 1.75
CA GLN A 52 -22.08 0.05 1.26
C GLN A 52 -22.82 1.39 1.17
N THR A 53 -22.80 2.17 2.25
CA THR A 53 -23.49 3.45 2.37
C THR A 53 -22.71 4.62 1.77
N ARG A 54 -21.41 4.43 1.52
CA ARG A 54 -20.48 5.45 1.00
C ARG A 54 -20.34 6.68 1.91
N ILE A 55 -20.71 6.54 3.17
CA ILE A 55 -20.57 7.60 4.16
C ILE A 55 -19.11 7.67 4.59
N VAL A 56 -18.51 8.85 4.49
CA VAL A 56 -17.18 9.12 5.04
C VAL A 56 -17.28 9.17 6.55
N ILE A 57 -16.53 8.31 7.21
CA ILE A 57 -16.53 8.19 8.68
C ILE A 57 -15.40 9.02 9.26
N ALA A 58 -14.21 8.94 8.67
CA ALA A 58 -13.04 9.66 9.14
C ALA A 58 -12.18 10.11 7.96
N SER A 59 -11.47 11.22 8.16
CA SER A 59 -10.49 11.73 7.20
C SER A 59 -9.33 12.37 7.93
N LYS A 60 -8.12 12.22 7.40
CA LYS A 60 -6.90 12.84 7.93
C LYS A 60 -6.11 13.48 6.81
N LEU A 61 -5.89 14.79 6.90
CA LEU A 61 -5.04 15.52 5.95
C LEU A 61 -3.59 15.03 6.06
N ARG A 62 -2.96 14.82 4.89
CA ARG A 62 -1.53 14.49 4.81
C ARG A 62 -0.71 15.75 5.03
N VAL A 63 0.07 15.73 6.11
CA VAL A 63 1.00 16.79 6.46
C VAL A 63 2.44 16.35 6.18
N ARG A 64 3.34 17.32 6.03
CA ARG A 64 4.75 17.05 5.72
C ARG A 64 5.39 16.20 6.81
N GLY A 65 6.08 15.15 6.41
CA GLY A 65 6.81 14.26 7.33
C GLY A 65 5.96 13.23 8.06
N ALA A 66 4.62 13.28 7.94
CA ALA A 66 3.75 12.24 8.48
C ALA A 66 3.86 10.97 7.64
N LYS A 67 3.93 9.83 8.32
CA LYS A 67 3.92 8.53 7.66
C LYS A 67 2.48 8.09 7.36
N GLN A 68 2.27 7.45 6.22
CA GLN A 68 0.92 7.08 5.77
C GLN A 68 0.30 6.01 6.68
N GLU A 69 1.09 5.05 7.15
CA GLU A 69 0.67 4.00 8.08
C GLU A 69 0.26 4.54 9.46
N GLU A 70 0.76 5.70 9.88
CA GLU A 70 0.30 6.38 11.09
C GLU A 70 -1.02 7.12 10.85
N SER A 71 -1.27 7.54 9.61
CA SER A 71 -2.53 8.16 9.22
C SER A 71 -3.65 7.13 9.13
N VAL A 72 -3.38 5.97 8.50
CA VAL A 72 -4.34 4.86 8.43
C VAL A 72 -4.68 4.30 9.82
N ASP A 73 -3.68 4.05 10.66
CA ASP A 73 -3.91 3.58 12.04
C ASP A 73 -4.77 4.56 12.85
N TYR A 74 -4.57 5.87 12.65
CA TYR A 74 -5.40 6.89 13.28
C TYR A 74 -6.87 6.83 12.83
N LEU A 75 -7.15 6.56 11.54
CA LEU A 75 -8.52 6.42 11.05
C LEU A 75 -9.26 5.25 11.72
N PHE A 76 -8.58 4.12 11.93
CA PHE A 76 -9.16 2.97 12.64
C PHE A 76 -9.30 3.21 14.15
N LYS A 77 -8.35 3.92 14.77
CA LYS A 77 -8.47 4.35 16.17
C LYS A 77 -9.71 5.21 16.40
N LEU A 78 -10.07 6.08 15.46
CA LEU A 78 -11.31 6.86 15.58
C LEU A 78 -12.54 5.96 15.67
N LEU A 79 -12.60 4.86 14.91
CA LEU A 79 -13.69 3.89 15.01
C LEU A 79 -13.76 3.22 16.38
N THR A 80 -12.61 2.77 16.92
CA THR A 80 -12.58 2.05 18.20
C THR A 80 -12.78 3.00 19.38
N ASP A 81 -12.01 4.08 19.43
CA ASP A 81 -11.84 4.90 20.62
C ASP A 81 -12.97 5.93 20.75
N HIS A 82 -13.46 6.47 19.63
CA HIS A 82 -14.53 7.47 19.64
C HIS A 82 -15.92 6.88 19.36
N HIS A 83 -16.01 5.82 18.57
CA HIS A 83 -17.29 5.22 18.20
C HIS A 83 -17.57 3.88 18.88
N GLY A 84 -16.60 3.31 19.61
CA GLY A 84 -16.79 2.05 20.33
C GLY A 84 -17.00 0.84 19.42
N VAL A 85 -16.60 0.93 18.16
CA VAL A 85 -16.79 -0.13 17.17
C VAL A 85 -15.77 -1.24 17.40
N SER A 86 -16.22 -2.47 17.55
CA SER A 86 -15.36 -3.65 17.49
C SER A 86 -14.98 -3.92 16.04
N LEU A 87 -13.69 -4.07 15.76
CA LEU A 87 -13.19 -4.29 14.39
C LEU A 87 -12.94 -5.76 14.03
N ARG A 88 -13.12 -6.69 14.99
CA ARG A 88 -12.68 -8.11 14.89
C ARG A 88 -13.27 -8.92 13.73
N CYS A 89 -14.44 -8.54 13.22
CA CYS A 89 -15.11 -9.20 12.11
C CYS A 89 -15.30 -8.27 10.90
N CYS A 90 -14.81 -7.03 11.01
CA CYS A 90 -14.90 -6.06 9.93
C CYS A 90 -13.84 -6.34 8.86
N GLY A 91 -14.17 -6.05 7.61
CA GLY A 91 -13.24 -6.03 6.50
C GLY A 91 -12.83 -4.62 6.12
N VAL A 92 -11.68 -4.47 5.47
CA VAL A 92 -11.31 -3.24 4.77
C VAL A 92 -10.73 -3.55 3.40
N THR A 93 -11.18 -2.79 2.40
CA THR A 93 -10.61 -2.78 1.06
C THR A 93 -9.71 -1.56 0.87
N GLN A 94 -8.53 -1.74 0.27
CA GLN A 94 -7.58 -0.66 0.03
C GLN A 94 -6.97 -0.72 -1.39
N ASP A 95 -6.70 0.44 -2.01
CA ASP A 95 -6.02 0.50 -3.31
C ASP A 95 -4.52 0.15 -3.17
N ARG A 96 -3.84 -0.05 -4.31
CA ARG A 96 -2.40 -0.36 -4.43
C ARG A 96 -1.50 0.59 -3.64
N GLY A 97 -1.91 1.84 -3.43
CA GLY A 97 -1.17 2.85 -2.67
C GLY A 97 -1.13 2.60 -1.16
N TYR A 98 -1.90 1.62 -0.67
CA TYR A 98 -2.02 1.25 0.74
C TYR A 98 -1.57 -0.18 1.02
N GLY A 99 -1.10 -0.94 0.01
CA GLY A 99 -0.68 -2.33 0.16
C GLY A 99 0.69 -2.54 0.80
N SER A 100 1.29 -1.52 1.44
CA SER A 100 2.60 -1.67 2.07
C SER A 100 2.53 -2.61 3.29
N PRO A 101 3.62 -3.34 3.63
CA PRO A 101 3.63 -4.24 4.77
C PRO A 101 3.22 -3.53 6.08
N ASP A 102 3.73 -2.32 6.32
CA ASP A 102 3.46 -1.58 7.55
C ASP A 102 1.97 -1.22 7.69
N ILE A 103 1.29 -0.87 6.60
CA ILE A 103 -0.14 -0.56 6.63
C ILE A 103 -0.96 -1.82 6.87
N VAL A 104 -0.65 -2.90 6.16
CA VAL A 104 -1.42 -4.15 6.27
C VAL A 104 -1.22 -4.79 7.64
N MET A 105 -0.01 -4.81 8.18
CA MET A 105 0.25 -5.32 9.52
C MET A 105 -0.53 -4.54 10.58
N LYS A 106 -0.50 -3.21 10.57
CA LYS A 106 -1.30 -2.40 11.51
C LYS A 106 -2.81 -2.66 11.39
N THR A 107 -3.28 -2.94 10.18
CA THR A 107 -4.69 -3.22 9.93
C THR A 107 -5.08 -4.58 10.51
N VAL A 108 -4.26 -5.61 10.30
CA VAL A 108 -4.47 -6.95 10.88
C VAL A 108 -4.33 -6.93 12.41
N GLU A 109 -3.38 -6.18 12.96
CA GLU A 109 -3.20 -6.00 14.41
C GLU A 109 -4.44 -5.39 15.10
N ARG A 110 -5.23 -4.60 14.35
CA ARG A 110 -6.53 -4.05 14.81
C ARG A 110 -7.67 -5.07 14.75
N GLY A 111 -7.44 -6.25 14.18
CA GLY A 111 -8.42 -7.32 14.02
C GLY A 111 -9.26 -7.23 12.74
N LEU A 112 -8.91 -6.34 11.80
CA LEU A 112 -9.59 -6.21 10.51
C LEU A 112 -9.13 -7.29 9.53
N GLY A 113 -10.06 -7.82 8.75
CA GLY A 113 -9.73 -8.50 7.50
C GLY A 113 -9.29 -7.50 6.43
N CYS A 114 -8.27 -7.83 5.63
CA CYS A 114 -7.75 -6.94 4.58
C CYS A 114 -7.95 -7.54 3.19
N ALA A 115 -8.45 -6.72 2.26
CA ALA A 115 -8.39 -6.97 0.83
C ALA A 115 -7.74 -5.77 0.14
N PHE A 116 -6.76 -6.01 -0.72
CA PHE A 116 -6.05 -4.91 -1.38
C PHE A 116 -5.57 -5.29 -2.77
N ILE A 117 -5.37 -4.28 -3.61
CA ILE A 117 -4.89 -4.48 -4.98
C ILE A 117 -3.38 -4.70 -4.96
N MET A 118 -2.97 -5.90 -5.37
CA MET A 118 -1.57 -6.24 -5.55
C MET A 118 -1.06 -5.78 -6.93
N PRO A 119 0.14 -5.18 -7.02
CA PRO A 119 0.81 -5.01 -8.30
C PRO A 119 1.02 -6.35 -9.00
N GLN A 120 0.80 -6.40 -10.31
CA GLN A 120 0.81 -7.67 -11.06
C GLN A 120 2.13 -8.44 -10.98
N HIS A 121 3.26 -7.74 -10.86
CA HIS A 121 4.57 -8.36 -10.70
C HIS A 121 4.77 -9.07 -9.34
N LEU A 122 3.88 -8.84 -8.37
CA LEU A 122 3.89 -9.49 -7.05
C LEU A 122 2.85 -10.61 -6.92
N MET A 123 1.95 -10.78 -7.90
CA MET A 123 0.86 -11.79 -7.86
C MET A 123 1.34 -13.23 -7.79
N ASN A 124 2.56 -13.52 -8.28
CA ASN A 124 3.13 -14.87 -8.29
C ASN A 124 3.97 -15.17 -7.05
N TYR A 125 4.02 -14.26 -6.08
CA TYR A 125 4.89 -14.35 -4.92
C TYR A 125 4.10 -14.05 -3.65
N HIS A 126 4.62 -14.50 -2.51
CA HIS A 126 4.07 -14.05 -1.24
C HIS A 126 4.25 -12.52 -1.14
N PRO A 127 3.18 -11.74 -0.92
CA PRO A 127 3.17 -10.27 -1.02
C PRO A 127 4.25 -9.55 -0.23
N TYR A 128 4.69 -10.18 0.86
CA TYR A 128 5.60 -9.61 1.86
C TYR A 128 6.91 -10.38 2.01
N CYS A 129 7.15 -11.43 1.21
CA CYS A 129 8.42 -12.17 1.25
C CYS A 129 9.37 -11.69 0.15
N SER A 130 9.88 -10.47 0.30
CA SER A 130 10.95 -9.90 -0.53
C SER A 130 12.25 -10.73 -0.50
N GLU A 131 12.49 -11.49 0.56
CA GLU A 131 13.70 -12.28 0.74
C GLU A 131 13.83 -13.43 -0.26
N SER A 132 12.71 -14.06 -0.64
CA SER A 132 12.68 -15.08 -1.69
C SER A 132 13.02 -14.51 -3.07
N GLN A 133 12.58 -13.28 -3.37
CA GLN A 133 12.89 -12.57 -4.62
C GLN A 133 14.34 -12.12 -4.68
N LEU A 134 14.90 -11.69 -3.54
CA LEU A 134 16.30 -11.27 -3.43
C LEU A 134 17.24 -12.48 -3.56
N GLN A 135 16.90 -13.63 -2.97
CA GLN A 135 17.65 -14.87 -3.12
C GLN A 135 17.54 -15.46 -4.52
N ALA A 136 16.35 -15.51 -5.12
CA ALA A 136 16.16 -15.98 -6.49
C ALA A 136 16.90 -15.10 -7.50
N SER A 137 16.87 -13.79 -7.31
CA SER A 137 17.58 -12.82 -8.18
C SER A 137 19.10 -12.91 -8.01
N LYS A 138 19.62 -13.09 -6.78
CA LYS A 138 21.04 -13.36 -6.51
C LYS A 138 21.49 -14.68 -7.12
N ALA A 139 20.69 -15.74 -6.99
CA ALA A 139 20.97 -17.05 -7.58
C ALA A 139 21.01 -16.97 -9.11
N ALA A 140 20.05 -16.30 -9.75
CA ALA A 140 20.00 -16.11 -11.19
C ALA A 140 21.18 -15.25 -11.71
N ALA A 141 21.56 -14.18 -11.00
CA ALA A 141 22.72 -13.37 -11.36
C ALA A 141 24.04 -14.17 -11.27
N THR A 142 24.17 -15.02 -10.25
CA THR A 142 25.35 -15.88 -10.05
C THR A 142 25.43 -16.96 -11.14
N PHE A 143 24.31 -17.60 -11.47
CA PHE A 143 24.23 -18.58 -12.55
C PHE A 143 24.61 -17.96 -13.91
N ASN A 144 24.09 -16.77 -14.23
CA ASN A 144 24.41 -16.07 -15.48
C ASN A 144 25.88 -15.62 -15.56
N LYS A 145 26.49 -15.25 -14.42
CA LYS A 145 27.92 -14.93 -14.35
C LYS A 145 28.80 -16.16 -14.60
N ALA A 146 28.44 -17.30 -14.00
CA ALA A 146 29.12 -18.58 -14.23
C ALA A 146 29.00 -19.02 -15.71
N ARG A 147 27.82 -18.88 -16.31
CA ARG A 147 27.59 -19.21 -17.72
C ARG A 147 28.42 -18.35 -18.68
N ARG A 148 28.55 -17.05 -18.39
CA ARG A 148 29.41 -16.14 -19.17
C ARG A 148 30.89 -16.48 -19.03
N HIS A 149 31.34 -16.89 -17.84
CA HIS A 149 32.72 -17.30 -17.64
C HIS A 149 33.06 -18.57 -18.41
N ASN A 150 32.19 -19.59 -18.37
CA ASN A 150 32.39 -20.82 -19.12
C ASN A 150 32.35 -20.58 -20.64
N TYR A 151 31.43 -19.76 -21.13
CA TYR A 151 31.39 -19.40 -22.57
C TYR A 151 32.66 -18.67 -23.04
N VAL A 152 33.32 -17.89 -22.18
CA VAL A 152 34.60 -17.24 -22.52
C VAL A 152 35.74 -18.26 -22.53
N ILE A 153 35.79 -19.20 -21.59
CA ILE A 153 36.81 -20.25 -21.55
C ILE A 153 36.70 -21.18 -22.76
N ASP A 154 35.48 -21.62 -23.11
CA ASP A 154 35.24 -22.53 -24.23
C ASP A 154 35.59 -21.88 -25.59
N ASN A 155 35.46 -20.56 -25.72
CA ASN A 155 35.83 -19.84 -26.95
C ASN A 155 37.32 -19.49 -27.03
N ILE A 156 38.05 -19.43 -25.91
CA ILE A 156 39.51 -19.24 -25.90
C ILE A 156 40.21 -20.55 -26.29
N HIS A 157 39.68 -21.71 -25.87
CA HIS A 157 40.26 -23.00 -26.25
C HIS A 157 40.04 -23.38 -27.73
N ASN A 158 38.94 -22.92 -28.33
CA ASN A 158 38.65 -23.20 -29.74
C ASN A 158 39.35 -22.23 -30.72
N SER A 159 39.99 -21.15 -30.25
CA SER A 159 40.72 -20.21 -31.13
C SER A 159 42.21 -20.53 -31.31
N ASP A 160 42.73 -21.48 -30.53
CA ASP A 160 44.16 -21.86 -30.56
C ASP A 160 44.42 -23.14 -31.41
N GLU A 161 43.39 -23.76 -31.98
CA GLU A 161 43.52 -24.96 -32.84
C GLU A 161 43.43 -24.66 -34.36
N ASP A 162 43.22 -23.40 -34.77
CA ASP A 162 43.04 -23.00 -36.19
C ASP A 162 44.14 -22.05 -36.73
N LEU A 163 45.41 -22.29 -36.40
CA LEU A 163 46.58 -21.65 -37.05
C LEU A 163 47.69 -22.66 -37.41
#